data_AF-A0A067BJ83-F1
#
_entry.id   AF-A0A067BJ83-F1
#
_cell.length_a   1.000
_cell.length_b   1.000
_cell.length_c   1.000
_cell.angle_alpha   90.00
_cell.angle_beta   90.00
_cell.angle_gamma   90.00
#
_symmetry.space_group_name_H-M   'P 1'
#
loop_
_entity.id
_entity.type
_entity.pdbx_description
1 polymer ?
#
loop_
_entity_poly.entity_id
_entity_poly.type
_entity_poly.pdbx_seq_one_letter_code
_entity_poly.pdbx_strand_id
1 'polypeptide(L)'
;MHYWFGITIMQTANVFIPFLSQLPQDFVVNLLSLRFLNKIIPTPVYQKLLDKVEALKKTKSNIVVTGHSLGGAMAAVVGAKMHLPAVSFSGPGLLYSRGRFDIDDERSIRDYVLTVKPRGDFVPRVDRLGGLVQDIDCRRNNPKACHGTDTHACEFYLTCGDKRGRDWSRVCEEYRNLAKKIDSITTQSNN
;
A
#
# COMPACT_ATOMS: atom_id res chain seq x y z
N MET A 1 4.01 16.72 18.02
CA MET A 1 4.76 15.48 18.30
C MET A 1 3.96 14.25 17.82
N HIS A 2 3.85 14.02 16.50
CA HIS A 2 2.93 12.99 15.93
C HIS A 2 3.61 12.04 14.92
N TYR A 3 4.91 11.79 15.05
CA TYR A 3 5.65 10.90 14.13
C TYR A 3 5.55 9.41 14.51
N TRP A 4 5.08 9.09 15.72
CA TRP A 4 5.10 7.73 16.25
C TRP A 4 3.89 6.86 15.87
N PHE A 5 2.81 7.43 15.31
CA PHE A 5 1.62 6.65 14.95
C PHE A 5 1.92 5.59 13.88
N GLY A 6 2.77 5.91 12.89
CA GLY A 6 3.15 4.96 11.84
C GLY A 6 3.99 3.80 12.36
N ILE A 7 4.88 4.06 13.32
CA ILE A 7 5.71 3.03 13.96
C ILE A 7 4.86 2.17 14.90
N THR A 8 3.97 2.79 15.69
CA THR A 8 3.09 2.06 16.61
C THR A 8 2.10 1.16 15.87
N ILE A 9 1.51 1.60 14.74
CA ILE A 9 0.65 0.73 13.93
C ILE A 9 1.46 -0.47 13.40
N MET A 10 2.63 -0.24 12.82
CA MET A 10 3.44 -1.32 12.23
C MET A 10 3.94 -2.31 13.28
N GLN A 11 4.27 -1.84 14.49
CA GLN A 11 4.72 -2.68 15.60
C GLN A 11 3.57 -3.45 16.26
N THR A 12 2.40 -2.85 16.44
CA THR A 12 1.23 -3.54 16.99
C THR A 12 0.68 -4.55 15.98
N ALA A 13 0.68 -4.22 14.69
CA ALA A 13 0.03 -5.05 13.69
C ALA A 13 0.70 -6.41 13.48
N ASN A 14 2.04 -6.50 13.50
CA ASN A 14 2.75 -7.75 13.26
C ASN A 14 2.53 -8.83 14.36
N VAL A 15 2.09 -8.44 15.57
CA VAL A 15 1.84 -9.37 16.68
C VAL A 15 0.39 -9.88 16.69
N PHE A 16 -0.57 -9.04 16.31
CA PHE A 16 -2.00 -9.37 16.46
C PHE A 16 -2.67 -9.88 15.17
N ILE A 17 -2.18 -9.53 13.97
CA ILE A 17 -2.87 -9.86 12.71
C ILE A 17 -3.07 -11.36 12.45
N PRO A 18 -2.11 -12.27 12.70
CA PRO A 18 -2.32 -13.70 12.43
C PRO A 18 -3.53 -14.25 13.20
N PHE A 19 -3.73 -13.79 14.44
CA PHE A 19 -4.90 -14.14 15.26
C PHE A 19 -6.20 -13.50 14.75
N LEU A 20 -6.15 -12.21 14.37
CA LEU A 20 -7.35 -11.49 13.89
C LEU A 20 -7.94 -12.09 12.62
N SER A 21 -7.13 -12.72 11.77
CA SER A 21 -7.60 -13.37 10.54
C SER A 21 -8.56 -14.55 10.77
N GLN A 22 -8.63 -15.08 11.98
CA GLN A 22 -9.51 -16.20 12.35
C GLN A 22 -10.90 -15.74 12.82
N LEU A 23 -11.08 -14.45 13.08
CA LEU A 23 -12.31 -13.89 13.62
C LEU A 23 -13.21 -13.33 12.49
N PRO A 24 -14.55 -13.26 12.69
CA PRO A 24 -15.43 -12.61 11.74
C PRO A 24 -15.00 -11.17 11.46
N GLN A 25 -14.94 -10.78 10.19
CA GLN A 25 -14.39 -9.49 9.77
C GLN A 25 -15.05 -8.30 10.48
N ASP A 26 -16.39 -8.30 10.58
CA ASP A 26 -17.12 -7.18 11.19
C ASP A 26 -16.84 -7.05 12.69
N PHE A 27 -16.58 -8.16 13.38
CA PHE A 27 -16.13 -8.14 14.76
C PHE A 27 -14.75 -7.46 14.89
N VAL A 28 -13.80 -7.85 14.03
CA VAL A 28 -12.44 -7.25 14.02
C VAL A 28 -12.50 -5.76 13.71
N VAL A 29 -13.32 -5.36 12.75
CA VAL A 29 -13.50 -3.94 12.38
C VAL A 29 -14.07 -3.15 13.53
N ASN A 30 -15.10 -3.67 14.21
CA ASN A 30 -15.70 -3.01 15.35
C ASN A 30 -14.69 -2.88 16.51
N LEU A 31 -13.93 -3.94 16.79
CA LEU A 31 -12.89 -3.95 17.81
C LEU A 31 -11.79 -2.90 17.53
N LEU A 32 -11.26 -2.88 16.30
CA LEU A 32 -10.18 -1.98 15.91
C LEU A 32 -10.65 -0.53 15.66
N SER A 33 -11.94 -0.33 15.41
CA SER A 33 -12.51 1.01 15.24
C SER A 33 -12.27 1.90 16.45
N LEU A 34 -12.22 1.30 17.65
CA LEU A 34 -12.03 1.99 18.93
C LEU A 34 -12.90 3.26 19.05
N ARG A 35 -14.11 3.23 18.48
CA ARG A 35 -15.01 4.40 18.37
C ARG A 35 -15.28 5.09 19.70
N PHE A 36 -15.27 4.33 20.80
CA PHE A 36 -15.42 4.84 22.16
C PHE A 36 -14.28 5.77 22.62
N LEU A 37 -13.09 5.69 22.00
CA LEU A 37 -11.92 6.53 22.29
C LEU A 37 -11.78 7.74 21.35
N ASN A 38 -12.66 7.92 20.36
CA ASN A 38 -12.56 8.99 19.37
C ASN A 38 -12.54 10.40 19.97
N LYS A 39 -13.02 10.59 21.20
CA LYS A 39 -12.98 11.89 21.93
C LYS A 39 -11.61 12.23 22.53
N ILE A 40 -10.73 11.24 22.69
CA ILE A 40 -9.43 11.39 23.38
C ILE A 40 -8.27 11.31 22.36
N ILE A 41 -8.51 10.74 21.18
CA ILE A 41 -7.49 10.56 20.16
C ILE A 41 -7.32 11.87 19.36
N PRO A 42 -6.09 12.40 19.22
CA PRO A 42 -5.82 13.63 18.48
C PRO A 42 -6.20 13.51 17.00
N THR A 43 -6.30 14.67 16.33
CA THR A 43 -6.69 14.76 14.92
C THR A 43 -5.90 13.78 14.04
N PRO A 44 -6.58 13.06 13.14
CA PRO A 44 -5.91 12.07 12.33
C PRO A 44 -4.83 12.68 11.45
N VAL A 45 -3.67 12.02 11.34
CA VAL A 45 -2.52 12.50 10.54
C VAL A 45 -2.90 12.75 9.07
N TYR A 46 -3.93 12.06 8.56
CA TYR A 46 -4.42 12.21 7.19
C TYR A 46 -5.39 13.40 6.99
N GLN A 47 -5.78 14.13 8.04
CA GLN A 47 -6.73 15.24 7.92
C GLN A 47 -6.22 16.34 6.99
N LYS A 48 -4.94 16.70 7.09
CA LYS A 48 -4.33 17.69 6.18
C LYS A 48 -4.39 17.25 4.71
N LEU A 49 -4.29 15.94 4.46
CA LEU A 49 -4.39 15.38 3.12
C LEU A 49 -5.84 15.45 2.62
N LEU A 50 -6.82 15.14 3.47
CA LEU A 50 -8.24 15.32 3.16
C LEU A 50 -8.57 16.77 2.82
N ASP A 51 -8.15 17.72 3.66
CA ASP A 51 -8.41 19.15 3.45
C ASP A 51 -7.81 19.62 2.11
N LYS A 52 -6.60 19.16 1.79
CA LYS A 52 -5.94 19.48 0.51
C LYS A 52 -6.70 18.88 -0.67
N VAL A 53 -7.15 17.64 -0.57
CA VAL A 53 -7.89 16.96 -1.63
C VAL A 53 -9.26 17.61 -1.83
N GLU A 54 -9.96 17.97 -0.75
CA GLU A 54 -11.24 18.68 -0.80
C GLU A 54 -11.10 20.04 -1.50
N ALA A 55 -10.03 20.78 -1.19
CA ALA A 55 -9.72 22.03 -1.89
C ALA A 55 -9.44 21.81 -3.39
N LEU A 56 -8.74 20.73 -3.75
CA LEU A 56 -8.44 20.40 -5.14
C LEU A 56 -9.69 19.96 -5.92
N LYS A 57 -10.62 19.21 -5.31
CA LYS A 57 -11.87 18.76 -5.94
C LYS A 57 -12.72 19.93 -6.46
N LYS A 58 -12.61 21.12 -5.85
CA LYS A 58 -13.30 22.35 -6.30
C LYS A 58 -12.78 22.87 -7.65
N THR A 59 -11.58 22.51 -8.06
CA THR A 59 -10.90 23.10 -9.24
C THR A 59 -10.37 22.07 -10.24
N LYS A 60 -10.32 20.79 -9.88
CA LYS A 60 -9.79 19.69 -10.69
C LYS A 60 -10.81 18.57 -10.78
N SER A 61 -11.06 18.09 -11.99
CA SER A 61 -11.99 16.97 -12.25
C SER A 61 -11.34 15.58 -12.11
N ASN A 62 -10.03 15.48 -12.37
CA ASN A 62 -9.30 14.21 -12.38
C ASN A 62 -8.22 14.22 -11.31
N ILE A 63 -8.54 13.68 -10.13
CA ILE A 63 -7.61 13.56 -9.01
C ILE A 63 -7.36 12.07 -8.77
N VAL A 64 -6.09 11.69 -8.83
CA VAL A 64 -5.61 10.36 -8.43
C VAL A 64 -4.71 10.55 -7.23
N VAL A 65 -4.93 9.78 -6.17
CA VAL A 65 -4.10 9.83 -4.97
C VAL A 65 -3.15 8.64 -4.99
N THR A 66 -1.87 8.88 -4.73
CA THR A 66 -0.89 7.80 -4.67
C THR A 66 0.09 8.02 -3.54
N GLY A 67 0.69 6.93 -3.09
CA GLY A 67 1.78 6.97 -2.15
C GLY A 67 2.42 5.60 -1.99
N HIS A 68 3.55 5.58 -1.31
CA HIS A 68 4.32 4.38 -1.01
C HIS A 68 4.33 4.12 0.49
N SER A 69 4.33 2.85 0.91
CA SER A 69 4.42 2.45 2.32
C SER A 69 3.31 3.09 3.16
N LEU A 70 3.64 3.85 4.21
CA LEU A 70 2.68 4.66 4.97
C LEU A 70 1.88 5.63 4.07
N GLY A 71 2.54 6.24 3.08
CA GLY A 71 1.86 7.10 2.10
C GLY A 71 0.87 6.31 1.22
N GLY A 72 1.14 5.02 0.96
CA GLY A 72 0.21 4.13 0.27
C GLY A 72 -1.04 3.84 1.10
N ALA A 73 -0.86 3.63 2.42
CA ALA A 73 -1.97 3.53 3.36
C ALA A 73 -2.84 4.79 3.34
N MET A 74 -2.21 5.97 3.40
CA MET A 74 -2.90 7.26 3.37
C MET A 74 -3.64 7.48 2.05
N ALA A 75 -3.03 7.10 0.92
CA ALA A 75 -3.68 7.16 -0.38
C ALA A 75 -4.93 6.26 -0.43
N ALA A 76 -4.85 5.03 0.09
CA ALA A 76 -6.00 4.13 0.18
C ALA A 76 -7.12 4.68 1.07
N VAL A 77 -6.77 5.22 2.25
CA VAL A 77 -7.76 5.86 3.16
C VAL A 77 -8.46 7.02 2.47
N VAL A 78 -7.70 7.93 1.84
CA VAL A 78 -8.28 9.10 1.18
C VAL A 78 -9.09 8.70 -0.06
N GLY A 79 -8.59 7.74 -0.85
CA GLY A 79 -9.31 7.22 -2.01
C GLY A 79 -10.66 6.62 -1.64
N ALA A 80 -10.68 5.74 -0.63
CA ALA A 80 -11.91 5.14 -0.14
C ALA A 80 -12.85 6.18 0.49
N LYS A 81 -12.35 7.09 1.34
CA LYS A 81 -13.18 8.09 2.04
C LYS A 81 -13.75 9.17 1.12
N MET A 82 -13.00 9.56 0.08
CA MET A 82 -13.36 10.67 -0.81
C MET A 82 -13.89 10.22 -2.18
N HIS A 83 -14.01 8.91 -2.39
CA HIS A 83 -14.41 8.29 -3.65
C HIS A 83 -13.53 8.75 -4.83
N LEU A 84 -12.22 8.62 -4.65
CA LEU A 84 -11.22 8.99 -5.65
C LEU A 84 -10.36 7.78 -5.99
N PRO A 85 -9.97 7.60 -7.27
CA PRO A 85 -9.01 6.57 -7.64
C PRO A 85 -7.71 6.71 -6.83
N ALA A 86 -7.31 5.64 -6.16
CA ALA A 86 -6.10 5.59 -5.37
C ALA A 86 -5.19 4.43 -5.78
N VAL A 87 -3.89 4.73 -5.91
CA VAL A 87 -2.85 3.74 -6.21
C VAL A 87 -1.87 3.69 -5.04
N SER A 88 -1.98 2.64 -4.24
CA SER A 88 -1.10 2.34 -3.11
C SER A 88 0.06 1.46 -3.55
N PHE A 89 1.29 1.94 -3.43
CA PHE A 89 2.49 1.14 -3.67
C PHE A 89 3.00 0.58 -2.35
N SER A 90 2.95 -0.73 -2.19
CA SER A 90 3.41 -1.40 -0.96
C SER A 90 2.80 -0.84 0.34
N GLY A 91 1.58 -0.31 0.27
CA GLY A 91 0.88 0.11 1.49
C GLY A 91 0.37 -1.09 2.29
N PRO A 92 0.22 -0.95 3.62
CA PRO A 92 -0.56 -1.90 4.40
C PRO A 92 -2.02 -1.94 3.93
N GLY A 93 -2.71 -3.01 4.31
CA GLY A 93 -4.15 -3.17 4.17
C GLY A 93 -4.94 -2.12 4.95
N LEU A 94 -6.24 -2.10 4.64
CA LEU A 94 -7.19 -1.13 5.18
C LEU A 94 -8.49 -1.80 5.63
N LEU A 95 -8.75 -3.05 5.25
CA LEU A 95 -10.07 -3.65 5.46
C LEU A 95 -10.45 -3.78 6.93
N TYR A 96 -9.54 -4.24 7.81
CA TYR A 96 -9.86 -4.36 9.23
C TYR A 96 -9.81 -3.00 9.94
N SER A 97 -8.86 -2.14 9.56
CA SER A 97 -8.72 -0.82 10.18
C SER A 97 -9.70 0.23 9.65
N ARG A 98 -10.52 -0.07 8.64
CA ARG A 98 -11.43 0.88 7.98
C ARG A 98 -12.34 1.64 8.95
N GLY A 99 -12.80 0.96 10.00
CA GLY A 99 -13.68 1.54 11.02
C GLY A 99 -13.01 2.66 11.82
N ARG A 100 -11.67 2.67 11.92
CA ARG A 100 -10.87 3.73 12.55
C ARG A 100 -10.75 4.99 11.67
N PHE A 101 -11.02 4.84 10.38
CA PHE A 101 -10.93 5.90 9.38
C PHE A 101 -12.30 6.44 8.96
N ASP A 102 -13.37 6.05 9.67
CA ASP A 102 -14.77 6.31 9.32
C ASP A 102 -15.11 5.89 7.88
N ILE A 103 -14.57 4.74 7.47
CA ILE A 103 -14.93 4.08 6.22
C ILE A 103 -15.86 2.92 6.58
N ASP A 104 -17.16 3.18 6.54
CA ASP A 104 -18.18 2.22 6.94
C ASP A 104 -18.40 1.14 5.87
N ASP A 105 -18.41 1.54 4.61
CA ASP A 105 -18.67 0.65 3.49
C ASP A 105 -17.37 0.10 2.90
N GLU A 106 -17.19 -1.22 2.97
CA GLU A 106 -16.08 -1.92 2.32
C GLU A 106 -16.04 -1.68 0.80
N ARG A 107 -17.19 -1.46 0.16
CA ARG A 107 -17.26 -1.17 -1.28
C ARG A 107 -16.47 0.07 -1.66
N SER A 108 -16.34 1.04 -0.75
CA SER A 108 -15.49 2.21 -0.95
C SER A 108 -14.01 1.85 -1.11
N ILE A 109 -13.54 0.81 -0.41
CA ILE A 109 -12.18 0.30 -0.60
C ILE A 109 -12.12 -0.51 -1.90
N ARG A 110 -13.13 -1.34 -2.15
CA ARG A 110 -13.21 -2.20 -3.33
C ARG A 110 -13.15 -1.41 -4.64
N ASP A 111 -13.91 -0.33 -4.72
CA ASP A 111 -14.18 0.39 -5.98
C ASP A 111 -13.14 1.47 -6.29
N TYR A 112 -12.41 1.95 -5.27
CA TYR A 112 -11.53 3.11 -5.40
C TYR A 112 -10.06 2.84 -5.12
N VAL A 113 -9.69 1.67 -4.58
CA VAL A 113 -8.31 1.38 -4.16
C VAL A 113 -7.69 0.26 -5.01
N LEU A 114 -6.54 0.58 -5.62
CA LEU A 114 -5.59 -0.37 -6.19
C LEU A 114 -4.35 -0.42 -5.31
N THR A 115 -3.94 -1.61 -4.89
CA THR A 115 -2.64 -1.83 -4.26
C THR A 115 -1.71 -2.62 -5.16
N VAL A 116 -0.55 -2.05 -5.47
CA VAL A 116 0.55 -2.74 -6.13
C VAL A 116 1.49 -3.23 -5.06
N LYS A 117 1.83 -4.53 -5.06
CA LYS A 117 2.79 -5.11 -4.10
C LYS A 117 3.80 -6.02 -4.78
N PRO A 118 5.11 -5.89 -4.45
CA PRO A 118 6.11 -6.85 -4.85
C PRO A 118 5.97 -8.13 -4.01
N ARG A 119 6.14 -9.28 -4.65
CA ARG A 119 6.22 -10.56 -3.93
C ARG A 119 7.34 -10.49 -2.90
N GLY A 120 7.10 -11.05 -1.72
CA GLY A 120 8.08 -11.04 -0.63
C GLY A 120 8.11 -9.76 0.21
N ASP A 121 7.45 -8.67 -0.21
CA ASP A 121 7.26 -7.48 0.65
C ASP A 121 6.47 -7.85 1.91
N PHE A 122 6.90 -7.31 3.06
CA PHE A 122 6.28 -7.55 4.36
C PHE A 122 5.22 -6.50 4.73
N VAL A 123 5.30 -5.28 4.20
CA VAL A 123 4.40 -4.19 4.61
C VAL A 123 2.94 -4.44 4.18
N PRO A 124 2.65 -4.89 2.95
CA PRO A 124 1.27 -5.20 2.53
C PRO A 124 0.64 -6.39 3.25
N ARG A 125 1.38 -7.09 4.11
CA ARG A 125 0.88 -8.16 4.99
C ARG A 125 0.28 -7.62 6.28
N VAL A 126 0.53 -6.33 6.57
CA VAL A 126 -0.07 -5.63 7.69
C VAL A 126 -1.50 -5.25 7.30
N ASP A 127 -2.49 -5.70 8.09
CA ASP A 127 -3.93 -5.63 7.81
C ASP A 127 -4.28 -6.46 6.56
N ARG A 128 -5.56 -6.52 6.19
CA ARG A 128 -6.05 -7.18 5.00
C ARG A 128 -6.20 -6.14 3.88
N LEU A 129 -5.57 -6.44 2.74
CA LEU A 129 -5.73 -5.66 1.52
C LEU A 129 -7.16 -5.84 0.99
N GLY A 130 -7.76 -4.73 0.55
CA GLY A 130 -9.04 -4.71 -0.15
C GLY A 130 -8.90 -4.07 -1.53
N GLY A 131 -9.96 -4.14 -2.34
CA GLY A 131 -9.91 -3.64 -3.72
C GLY A 131 -9.03 -4.49 -4.63
N LEU A 132 -8.54 -3.88 -5.70
CA LEU A 132 -7.68 -4.56 -6.66
C LEU A 132 -6.27 -4.69 -6.07
N VAL A 133 -5.73 -5.89 -6.09
CA VAL A 133 -4.35 -6.15 -5.66
C VAL A 133 -3.56 -6.66 -6.85
N GLN A 134 -2.56 -5.88 -7.26
CA GLN A 134 -1.63 -6.24 -8.32
C GLN A 134 -0.33 -6.72 -7.70
N ASP A 135 -0.08 -8.02 -7.83
CA ASP A 135 1.21 -8.61 -7.52
C ASP A 135 2.22 -8.32 -8.65
N ILE A 136 3.42 -7.87 -8.28
CA ILE A 136 4.57 -7.73 -9.18
C ILE A 136 5.73 -8.57 -8.64
N ASP A 137 6.65 -8.97 -9.50
CA ASP A 137 7.80 -9.74 -9.05
C ASP A 137 8.78 -8.87 -8.24
N CYS A 138 9.52 -9.51 -7.35
CA CYS A 138 10.69 -8.93 -6.70
C CYS A 138 11.88 -9.83 -6.98
N ARG A 139 12.92 -9.27 -7.63
CA ARG A 139 14.17 -10.00 -7.92
C ARG A 139 15.19 -9.94 -6.79
N ARG A 140 14.85 -9.32 -5.66
CA ARG A 140 15.73 -9.15 -4.50
C ARG A 140 15.44 -10.22 -3.46
N ASN A 141 16.48 -10.62 -2.74
CA ASN A 141 16.39 -11.74 -1.79
C ASN A 141 15.93 -11.35 -0.39
N ASN A 142 15.64 -10.07 -0.13
CA ASN A 142 15.24 -9.61 1.20
C ASN A 142 13.92 -8.80 1.15
N PRO A 143 12.97 -9.07 2.07
CA PRO A 143 11.66 -8.41 2.11
C PRO A 143 11.73 -6.87 2.14
N LYS A 144 12.71 -6.31 2.86
CA LYS A 144 12.89 -4.86 2.99
C LYS A 144 13.28 -4.21 1.66
N ALA A 145 14.10 -4.87 0.85
CA ALA A 145 14.47 -4.36 -0.47
C ALA A 145 13.33 -4.56 -1.48
N CYS A 146 12.54 -5.63 -1.35
CA CYS A 146 11.29 -5.76 -2.11
C CYS A 146 10.33 -4.61 -1.82
N HIS A 147 10.31 -4.11 -0.59
CA HIS A 147 9.49 -2.96 -0.22
C HIS A 147 9.89 -1.64 -0.90
N GLY A 148 11.10 -1.52 -1.44
CA GLY A 148 11.63 -0.26 -2.00
C GLY A 148 10.87 0.25 -3.22
N THR A 149 10.75 1.57 -3.37
CA THR A 149 10.12 2.22 -4.54
C THR A 149 10.89 1.96 -5.84
N ASP A 150 12.20 1.79 -5.74
CA ASP A 150 13.08 1.39 -6.83
C ASP A 150 12.74 -0.01 -7.36
N THR A 151 12.37 -0.96 -6.49
CA THR A 151 11.87 -2.27 -6.92
C THR A 151 10.61 -2.12 -7.77
N HIS A 152 9.62 -1.33 -7.34
CA HIS A 152 8.42 -1.08 -8.15
C HIS A 152 8.75 -0.46 -9.51
N ALA A 153 9.53 0.62 -9.50
CA ALA A 153 9.86 1.36 -10.70
C ALA A 153 10.64 0.50 -11.70
N CYS A 154 11.64 -0.24 -11.23
CA CYS A 154 12.47 -1.10 -12.07
C CYS A 154 11.73 -2.33 -12.56
N GLU A 155 10.87 -2.95 -11.75
CA GLU A 155 10.03 -4.06 -12.20
C GLU A 155 9.07 -3.60 -13.30
N PHE A 156 8.38 -2.47 -13.13
CA PHE A 156 7.52 -1.92 -14.18
C PHE A 156 8.30 -1.55 -15.43
N TYR A 157 9.47 -0.94 -15.28
CA TYR A 157 10.30 -0.57 -16.42
C TYR A 157 10.77 -1.80 -17.20
N LEU A 158 11.27 -2.84 -16.53
CA LEU A 158 11.78 -4.03 -17.20
C LEU A 158 10.66 -4.85 -17.86
N THR A 159 9.46 -4.86 -17.27
CA THR A 159 8.33 -5.66 -17.76
C THR A 159 7.48 -4.92 -18.79
N CYS A 160 7.25 -3.62 -18.61
CA CYS A 160 6.34 -2.82 -19.45
C CYS A 160 7.07 -1.82 -20.36
N GLY A 161 8.37 -1.61 -20.16
CA GLY A 161 9.14 -0.57 -20.84
C GLY A 161 8.82 0.85 -20.37
N ASP A 162 9.40 1.83 -21.06
CA ASP A 162 9.12 3.25 -20.83
C ASP A 162 8.77 3.98 -22.13
N LYS A 163 7.49 4.25 -22.34
CA LYS A 163 6.99 4.99 -23.51
C LYS A 163 7.57 6.40 -23.65
N ARG A 164 8.12 6.97 -22.56
CA ARG A 164 8.73 8.31 -22.57
C ARG A 164 10.22 8.28 -22.89
N GLY A 165 10.82 7.11 -23.08
CA GLY A 165 12.23 6.95 -23.43
C GLY A 165 13.21 7.52 -22.41
N ARG A 166 12.86 7.52 -21.10
CA ARG A 166 13.81 7.96 -20.06
C ARG A 166 14.92 6.92 -19.92
N ASP A 167 16.08 7.38 -19.48
CA ASP A 167 17.20 6.48 -19.22
C ASP A 167 17.10 5.83 -17.83
N TRP A 168 16.82 4.53 -17.81
CA TRP A 168 16.77 3.69 -16.60
C TRP A 168 17.99 2.78 -16.47
N SER A 169 18.97 2.87 -17.38
CA SER A 169 20.13 1.99 -17.43
C SER A 169 20.86 1.96 -16.09
N ARG A 170 21.19 3.14 -15.56
CA ARG A 170 21.89 3.33 -14.29
C ARG A 170 21.03 3.02 -13.06
N VAL A 171 19.76 3.45 -13.06
CA VAL A 171 18.88 3.30 -11.88
C VAL A 171 18.50 1.84 -11.65
N CYS A 172 18.28 1.09 -12.72
CA CYS A 172 17.83 -0.30 -12.66
C CYS A 172 18.93 -1.30 -13.02
N GLU A 173 20.21 -0.90 -12.99
CA GLU A 173 21.33 -1.76 -13.34
C GLU A 173 21.40 -2.99 -12.44
N GLU A 174 21.46 -2.78 -11.12
CA GLU A 174 21.51 -3.84 -10.13
C GLU A 174 20.30 -4.77 -10.25
N TYR A 175 19.10 -4.20 -10.33
CA TYR A 175 17.86 -4.97 -10.42
C TYR A 175 17.79 -5.82 -11.70
N ARG A 176 18.27 -5.28 -12.83
CA ARG A 176 18.37 -6.01 -14.11
C ARG A 176 19.39 -7.13 -14.05
N ASN A 177 20.53 -6.93 -13.39
CA ASN A 177 21.54 -7.97 -13.21
C ASN A 177 21.00 -9.12 -12.36
N LEU A 178 20.21 -8.81 -11.32
CA LEU A 178 19.50 -9.82 -10.53
C LEU A 178 18.48 -10.60 -11.37
N ALA A 179 17.69 -9.91 -12.21
CA ALA A 179 16.75 -10.56 -13.12
C ALA A 179 17.45 -11.57 -14.06
N LYS A 180 18.52 -11.13 -14.74
CA LYS A 180 19.32 -12.00 -15.63
C LYS A 180 19.86 -13.24 -14.93
N LYS A 181 20.33 -13.09 -13.69
CA LYS A 181 20.86 -14.20 -12.89
C LYS A 181 19.76 -15.23 -12.59
N ILE A 182 18.57 -14.77 -12.20
CA ILE A 182 17.44 -15.67 -11.91
C ILE A 182 17.03 -16.44 -13.19
N ASP A 183 16.90 -15.74 -14.31
CA ASP A 183 16.50 -16.37 -15.59
C ASP A 183 17.51 -17.44 -16.04
N SER A 184 18.82 -17.19 -15.84
CA SER A 184 19.86 -18.17 -16.16
C SER A 184 19.78 -19.45 -15.32
N ILE A 185 19.39 -19.34 -14.04
CA ILE A 185 19.25 -20.48 -13.14
C ILE A 185 18.01 -21.31 -13.51
N THR A 186 16.88 -20.64 -13.79
CA THR A 186 15.64 -21.32 -14.21
C THR A 186 15.81 -22.06 -15.54
N THR A 187 16.61 -21.50 -16.46
CA THR A 187 16.87 -22.16 -17.74
C THR A 187 17.75 -23.41 -17.59
N GLN A 188 18.68 -23.42 -16.62
CA GLN A 188 19.54 -24.57 -16.35
C GLN A 188 18.85 -25.70 -15.56
N SER A 189 17.84 -25.41 -14.73
CA SER A 189 17.11 -26.45 -13.98
C SER A 189 16.06 -27.20 -14.80
N ASN A 190 15.74 -26.73 -16.01
CA ASN A 190 14.72 -27.29 -16.89
C ASN A 190 15.31 -28.11 -18.05
N ASN A 191 16.64 -28.33 -18.05
CA ASN A 191 17.39 -29.22 -18.94
C ASN A 191 18.06 -30.32 -18.12
#